data_AF-X8BH16-F1
#
_entry.id   AF-X8BH16-F1
#
_cell.length_a   1.000
_cell.length_b   1.000
_cell.length_c   1.000
_cell.angle_alpha   90.00
_cell.angle_beta   90.00
_cell.angle_gamma   90.00
#
_symmetry.space_group_name_H-M   'P 1'
#
loop_
_entity.id
_entity.type
_entity.pdbx_description
1 polymer ?
#
loop_
_entity_poly.entity_id
_entity_poly.type
_entity_poly.pdbx_seq_one_letter_code
_entity_poly.pdbx_strand_id
1 'polypeptide(L)'
;MTVAELAGLAVLSGSIDRRLAEQAVQRADSAPAVAQASTNLDRARAARSALDNVVEQARAHRDEALVVARCEYNPTPACPQTRITGYPGGTGNPRGQRPAGRRATELDTALAARDRRAPELDAQIAAGEQELEQARRPRSRMRTTAWGPLGRHVRPHLRQRGVLAVRLLVIALCAALYVLPLILRLWRGETSHDRHAAARAERDRAELQADTAIAVKRAEVRQAAETMRADQQLASARLAAEAQTEIDRAQQRRQVAEALEGHAREYPRSRPKPPVSRLSARTCRRESSAATPSNRDTSVERR
;
A
#
# COMPACT_ATOMS: atom_id res chain seq x y z
N MET A 1 1.42 -11.05 6.57
CA MET A 1 0.54 -9.93 6.92
C MET A 1 1.26 -8.57 7.00
N THR A 2 2.59 -8.50 6.89
CA THR A 2 3.38 -7.26 7.02
C THR A 2 3.66 -6.53 5.69
N VAL A 3 3.67 -7.24 4.56
CA VAL A 3 3.95 -6.65 3.23
C VAL A 3 2.77 -5.84 2.68
N ALA A 4 1.53 -6.29 2.93
CA ALA A 4 0.32 -5.58 2.52
C ALA A 4 0.09 -4.29 3.33
N GLU A 5 0.44 -4.27 4.62
CA GLU A 5 0.39 -3.05 5.44
C GLU A 5 1.48 -2.03 5.04
N LEU A 6 2.69 -2.48 4.71
CA LEU A 6 3.77 -1.60 4.22
C LEU A 6 3.45 -1.00 2.84
N ALA A 7 2.82 -1.77 1.95
CA ALA A 7 2.35 -1.27 0.66
C ALA A 7 1.21 -0.25 0.82
N GLY A 8 0.30 -0.47 1.77
CA GLY A 8 -0.75 0.50 2.12
C GLY A 8 -0.19 1.84 2.60
N LEU A 9 0.80 1.82 3.49
CA LEU A 9 1.46 3.04 3.98
C LEU A 9 2.28 3.76 2.89
N ALA A 10 2.89 3.03 1.95
CA ALA A 10 3.64 3.61 0.84
C ALA A 10 2.72 4.29 -0.20
N VAL A 11 1.59 3.67 -0.53
CA VAL A 11 0.60 4.26 -1.46
C VAL A 11 -0.10 5.46 -0.82
N LEU A 12 -0.43 5.38 0.47
CA LEU A 12 -1.04 6.50 1.19
C LEU A 12 -0.06 7.68 1.30
N SER A 13 1.22 7.42 1.63
CA SER A 13 2.27 8.46 1.66
C SER A 13 2.46 9.11 0.30
N GLY A 14 2.52 8.32 -0.79
CA GLY A 14 2.66 8.87 -2.15
C GLY A 14 1.48 9.76 -2.58
N SER A 15 0.26 9.45 -2.14
CA SER A 15 -0.93 10.28 -2.42
C SER A 15 -0.92 11.59 -1.62
N ILE A 16 -0.45 11.56 -0.38
CA ILE A 16 -0.35 12.73 0.50
C ILE A 16 0.77 13.64 0.03
N ASP A 17 1.94 13.09 -0.33
CA ASP A 17 3.05 13.86 -0.90
C ASP A 17 2.65 14.53 -2.22
N ARG A 18 1.87 13.85 -3.06
CA ARG A 18 1.37 14.44 -4.31
C ARG A 18 0.36 15.55 -4.07
N ARG A 19 -0.55 15.40 -3.11
CA ARG A 19 -1.49 16.46 -2.72
C ARG A 19 -0.80 17.64 -2.05
N LEU A 20 0.23 17.39 -1.23
CA LEU A 20 1.07 18.45 -0.64
C LEU A 20 1.88 19.17 -1.72
N ALA A 21 2.39 18.46 -2.72
CA ALA A 21 3.08 19.06 -3.86
C ALA A 21 2.14 19.92 -4.72
N GLU A 22 0.94 19.42 -5.06
CA GLU A 22 -0.08 20.18 -5.80
C GLU A 22 -0.52 21.44 -5.03
N GLN A 23 -0.78 21.32 -3.73
CA GLN A 23 -1.13 22.47 -2.90
C GLN A 23 0.05 23.43 -2.68
N ALA A 24 1.29 22.93 -2.64
CA ALA A 24 2.47 23.77 -2.56
C ALA A 24 2.69 24.57 -3.84
N VAL A 25 2.37 24.00 -5.02
CA VAL A 25 2.39 24.72 -6.30
C VAL A 25 1.30 25.79 -6.34
N GLN A 26 0.06 25.46 -5.96
CA GLN A 26 -1.05 26.43 -5.94
C GLN A 26 -0.82 27.57 -4.94
N ARG A 27 -0.24 27.27 -3.77
CA ARG A 27 0.15 28.31 -2.80
C ARG A 27 1.40 29.08 -3.23
N ALA A 28 2.32 28.47 -3.98
CA ALA A 28 3.46 29.17 -4.56
C ALA A 28 3.00 30.16 -5.63
N ASP A 29 2.06 29.77 -6.50
CA ASP A 29 1.48 30.66 -7.51
C ASP A 29 0.66 31.81 -6.90
N SER A 30 0.02 31.56 -5.76
CA SER A 30 -0.71 32.57 -4.98
C SER A 30 0.17 33.33 -3.98
N ALA A 31 1.49 33.07 -3.96
CA ALA A 31 2.37 33.69 -2.99
C ALA A 31 2.53 35.19 -3.29
N PRO A 32 2.57 36.06 -2.26
CA PRO A 32 2.75 37.50 -2.46
C PRO A 32 4.03 37.83 -3.24
N ALA A 33 5.07 36.99 -3.15
CA ALA A 33 6.30 37.12 -3.92
C ALA A 33 6.09 36.92 -5.43
N VAL A 34 5.25 35.95 -5.85
CA VAL A 34 4.92 35.72 -7.27
C VAL A 34 4.08 36.87 -7.82
N ALA A 35 3.08 37.33 -7.06
CA ALA A 35 2.25 38.48 -7.43
C ALA A 35 3.05 39.79 -7.56
N GLN A 36 4.03 40.01 -6.66
CA GLN A 36 4.90 41.18 -6.72
C GLN A 36 5.86 41.10 -7.91
N ALA A 37 6.48 39.94 -8.15
CA ALA A 37 7.37 39.72 -9.30
C ALA A 37 6.63 39.88 -10.63
N SER A 38 5.40 39.35 -10.74
CA SER A 38 4.58 39.50 -11.94
C SER A 38 4.21 40.97 -12.18
N THR A 39 3.78 41.69 -11.15
CA THR A 39 3.43 43.13 -11.26
C THR A 39 4.63 43.97 -11.71
N ASN A 40 5.83 43.68 -11.21
CA ASN A 40 7.04 44.38 -11.61
C ASN A 40 7.42 44.09 -13.07
N LEU A 41 7.33 42.83 -13.48
CA LEU A 41 7.58 42.42 -14.86
C LEU A 41 6.59 43.05 -15.84
N ASP A 42 5.30 43.06 -15.49
CA ASP A 42 4.25 43.68 -16.31
C ASP A 42 4.46 45.19 -16.45
N ARG A 43 4.90 45.86 -15.37
CA ARG A 43 5.27 47.28 -15.42
C ARG A 43 6.44 47.55 -16.37
N ALA A 44 7.48 46.72 -16.33
CA ALA A 44 8.63 46.85 -17.23
C ALA A 44 8.23 46.61 -18.70
N ARG A 45 7.40 45.59 -18.96
CA ARG A 45 6.85 45.30 -20.30
C ARG A 45 5.97 46.43 -20.83
N ALA A 46 5.10 46.99 -19.98
CA ALA A 46 4.26 48.13 -20.34
C ALA A 46 5.09 49.39 -20.65
N ALA A 47 6.18 49.63 -19.90
CA ALA A 47 7.09 50.73 -20.19
C ALA A 47 7.82 50.53 -21.52
N ARG A 48 8.25 49.29 -21.83
CA ARG A 48 8.91 48.94 -23.10
C ARG A 48 7.98 49.11 -24.30
N SER A 49 6.73 48.64 -24.18
CA SER A 49 5.74 48.78 -25.25
C SER A 49 5.29 50.23 -25.44
N ALA A 50 5.17 51.01 -24.36
CA ALA A 50 4.90 52.45 -24.46
C ALA A 50 6.02 53.18 -25.23
N LEU A 51 7.28 52.80 -25.01
CA LEU A 51 8.43 53.36 -25.74
C LEU A 51 8.40 52.99 -27.23
N ASP A 52 8.06 51.76 -27.58
CA ASP A 52 7.89 51.34 -28.98
C ASP A 52 6.70 52.04 -29.64
N ASN A 53 5.57 52.19 -28.93
CA ASN A 53 4.40 52.90 -29.42
C ASN A 53 4.69 54.36 -29.76
N VAL A 54 5.53 55.05 -28.97
CA VAL A 54 5.97 56.42 -29.28
C VAL A 54 6.73 56.46 -30.61
N VAL A 55 7.58 55.47 -30.89
CA VAL A 55 8.31 55.39 -32.16
C VAL A 55 7.35 55.12 -33.33
N GLU A 56 6.40 54.19 -33.18
CA GLU A 56 5.41 53.92 -34.23
C GLU A 56 4.51 55.14 -34.49
N GLN A 57 4.08 55.85 -33.45
CA GLN A 57 3.33 57.11 -33.60
C GLN A 57 4.14 58.18 -34.32
N ALA A 58 5.42 58.34 -33.99
CA ALA A 58 6.29 59.30 -34.67
C ALA A 58 6.51 58.94 -36.16
N ARG A 59 6.61 57.65 -36.50
CA ARG A 59 6.66 57.18 -37.90
C ARG A 59 5.37 57.52 -38.64
N ALA A 60 4.22 57.21 -38.04
CA ALA A 60 2.92 57.53 -38.63
C ALA A 60 2.75 59.04 -38.87
N HIS A 61 3.14 59.88 -37.92
CA HIS A 61 3.10 61.34 -38.07
C HIS A 61 4.02 61.85 -39.19
N ARG A 62 5.21 61.27 -39.34
CA ARG A 62 6.13 61.62 -40.43
C ARG A 62 5.53 61.24 -41.78
N ASP A 63 5.02 60.02 -41.90
CA ASP A 63 4.46 59.52 -43.16
C ASP A 63 3.22 60.33 -43.56
N GLU A 64 2.37 60.67 -42.59
CA GLU A 64 1.24 61.58 -42.79
C GLU A 64 1.69 62.97 -43.27
N ALA A 65 2.74 63.55 -42.66
CA ALA A 65 3.28 64.84 -43.09
C ALA A 65 3.88 64.79 -44.50
N LEU A 66 4.51 63.68 -44.90
CA LEU A 66 5.02 63.49 -46.26
C LEU A 66 3.91 63.34 -47.29
N VAL A 67 2.81 62.66 -46.94
CA VAL A 67 1.62 62.57 -47.80
C VAL A 67 1.01 63.95 -47.98
N VAL A 68 0.81 64.71 -46.90
CA VAL A 68 0.29 66.08 -46.98
C VAL A 68 1.20 66.96 -47.83
N ALA A 69 2.52 66.94 -47.60
CA ALA A 69 3.47 67.72 -48.39
C ALA A 69 3.44 67.36 -49.89
N ARG A 70 3.28 66.07 -50.24
CA ARG A 70 3.13 65.63 -51.63
C ARG A 70 1.82 66.09 -52.25
N CYS A 71 0.72 66.00 -51.50
CA CYS A 71 -0.61 66.40 -51.94
C CYS A 71 -0.79 67.92 -52.04
N GLU A 72 -0.06 68.71 -51.26
CA GLU A 72 0.01 70.16 -51.45
C GLU A 72 0.76 70.53 -52.73
N TYR A 73 1.80 69.77 -53.10
CA TYR A 73 2.57 70.01 -54.31
C TYR A 73 1.82 69.57 -55.58
N ASN A 74 1.15 68.40 -55.55
CA ASN A 74 0.38 67.87 -56.66
C ASN A 74 -1.00 67.38 -56.18
N PRO A 75 -2.01 68.27 -56.13
CA PRO A 75 -3.34 67.91 -55.68
C PRO A 75 -4.02 67.01 -56.72
N THR A 76 -4.29 65.76 -56.33
CA THR A 76 -5.09 64.80 -57.12
C THR A 76 -6.39 64.48 -56.38
N PRO A 77 -7.42 63.92 -57.04
CA PRO A 77 -8.65 63.50 -56.38
C PRO A 77 -8.46 62.47 -55.25
N ALA A 78 -7.34 61.73 -55.26
CA ALA A 78 -6.98 60.77 -54.22
C ALA A 78 -6.39 61.41 -52.95
N CYS A 79 -6.10 62.71 -52.96
CA CYS A 79 -5.54 63.42 -51.81
C CYS A 79 -6.60 63.78 -50.77
N PRO A 80 -6.26 63.75 -49.46
CA PRO A 80 -7.19 64.09 -48.39
C PRO A 80 -7.60 65.57 -48.45
N GLN A 81 -8.87 65.82 -48.77
CA GLN A 81 -9.43 67.17 -48.99
C GLN A 81 -9.49 68.02 -47.71
N THR A 82 -9.53 67.40 -46.53
CA THR A 82 -9.66 68.11 -45.23
C THR A 82 -8.35 68.65 -44.68
N ARG A 83 -7.20 68.34 -45.31
CA ARG A 83 -5.87 68.63 -44.76
C ARG A 83 -4.92 69.33 -45.74
N ILE A 84 -5.39 69.69 -46.92
CA ILE A 84 -4.62 70.45 -47.91
C ILE A 84 -5.16 71.87 -48.02
N THR A 85 -4.28 72.84 -48.21
CA THR A 85 -4.65 74.25 -48.40
C THR A 85 -5.22 74.56 -49.79
N GLY A 86 -5.13 73.60 -50.72
CA GLY A 86 -5.76 73.68 -52.05
C GLY A 86 -5.16 74.72 -53.01
N TYR A 87 -4.06 75.38 -52.63
CA TYR A 87 -3.40 76.39 -53.47
C TYR A 87 -2.22 75.77 -54.23
N PRO A 88 -2.35 75.48 -55.55
CA PRO A 88 -1.23 75.02 -56.35
C PRO A 88 -0.35 76.23 -56.68
N GLY A 89 0.76 76.41 -55.99
CA GLY A 89 1.67 77.48 -56.36
C GLY A 89 2.86 77.70 -55.44
N GLY A 90 4.06 77.53 -56.02
CA GLY A 90 5.27 78.18 -55.57
C GLY A 90 6.33 77.25 -55.00
N THR A 91 7.50 77.26 -55.64
CA THR A 91 8.74 76.61 -55.21
C THR A 91 8.99 76.81 -53.71
N GLY A 92 8.80 75.75 -52.93
CA GLY A 92 9.11 75.78 -51.50
C GLY A 92 8.10 76.55 -50.65
N ASN A 93 6.83 76.13 -50.65
CA ASN A 93 5.92 76.57 -49.59
C ASN A 93 6.46 76.08 -48.23
N PRO A 94 6.89 76.98 -47.33
CA PRO A 94 7.42 76.60 -46.02
C PRO A 94 6.37 75.89 -45.15
N ARG A 95 5.08 75.99 -45.50
CA ARG A 95 3.99 75.35 -44.75
C ARG A 95 3.93 73.83 -44.91
N GLY A 96 4.39 73.25 -46.03
CA GLY A 96 4.47 71.80 -46.19
C GLY A 96 5.81 71.21 -45.72
N GLN A 97 6.91 71.94 -45.93
CA GLN A 97 8.26 71.47 -45.58
C GLN A 97 8.59 71.58 -44.09
N ARG A 98 8.14 72.65 -43.40
CA ARG A 98 8.40 72.82 -41.96
C ARG A 98 7.75 71.74 -41.09
N PRO A 99 6.48 71.34 -41.31
CA PRO A 99 5.89 70.22 -40.58
C PRO A 99 6.62 68.91 -40.85
N ALA A 100 6.96 68.60 -42.10
CA ALA A 100 7.69 67.38 -42.45
C ALA A 100 9.07 67.31 -41.76
N GLY A 101 9.85 68.40 -41.79
CA GLY A 101 11.13 68.48 -41.08
C GLY A 101 10.97 68.35 -39.56
N ARG A 102 9.96 69.00 -38.97
CA ARG A 102 9.66 68.85 -37.53
C ARG A 102 9.30 67.41 -37.16
N ARG A 103 8.51 66.71 -37.98
CA ARG A 103 8.18 65.28 -37.75
C ARG A 103 9.40 64.36 -37.93
N ALA A 104 10.33 64.69 -38.82
CA ALA A 104 11.60 63.98 -38.93
C ALA A 104 12.41 64.10 -37.63
N THR A 105 12.58 65.32 -37.11
CA THR A 105 13.25 65.54 -35.81
C THR A 105 12.53 64.86 -34.64
N GLU A 106 11.19 64.83 -34.65
CA GLU A 106 10.38 64.10 -33.67
C GLU A 106 10.67 62.58 -33.70
N LEU A 107 10.73 61.99 -34.90
CA LEU A 107 11.09 60.58 -35.07
C LEU A 107 12.53 60.30 -34.63
N ASP A 108 13.49 61.15 -35.00
CA ASP A 108 14.89 60.99 -34.59
C ASP A 108 15.02 61.06 -33.06
N THR A 109 14.27 61.97 -32.43
CA THR A 109 14.21 62.09 -30.96
C THR A 109 13.60 60.84 -30.32
N ALA A 110 12.52 60.30 -30.89
CA ALA A 110 11.88 59.07 -30.42
C ALA A 110 12.80 57.85 -30.57
N LEU A 111 13.50 57.72 -31.69
CA LEU A 111 14.49 56.66 -31.93
C LEU A 111 15.66 56.78 -30.96
N ALA A 112 16.23 57.97 -30.79
CA ALA A 112 17.30 58.19 -29.82
C ALA A 112 16.86 57.90 -28.38
N ALA A 113 15.62 58.23 -28.01
CA ALA A 113 15.06 57.87 -26.71
C ALA A 113 14.89 56.35 -26.56
N ARG A 114 14.42 55.66 -27.62
CA ARG A 114 14.32 54.20 -27.66
C ARG A 114 15.69 53.55 -27.48
N ASP A 115 16.67 53.96 -28.27
CA ASP A 115 18.00 53.35 -28.28
C ASP A 115 18.73 53.54 -26.94
N ARG A 116 18.45 54.64 -26.22
CA ARG A 116 18.97 54.86 -24.86
C ARG A 116 18.26 54.04 -23.77
N ARG A 117 16.93 53.88 -23.84
CA ARG A 117 16.12 53.29 -22.75
C ARG A 117 15.76 51.82 -22.95
N ALA A 118 15.69 51.36 -24.19
CA ALA A 118 15.33 49.98 -24.51
C ALA A 118 16.28 48.95 -23.86
N PRO A 119 17.62 49.09 -23.91
CA PRO A 119 18.52 48.10 -23.31
C PRO A 119 18.31 47.93 -21.80
N GLU A 120 18.03 49.04 -21.10
CA GLU A 120 17.76 49.02 -19.66
C GLU A 120 16.42 48.32 -19.36
N LEU A 121 15.37 48.66 -20.11
CA LEU A 121 14.05 48.02 -19.97
C LEU A 121 14.10 46.53 -20.32
N ASP A 122 14.84 46.14 -21.37
CA ASP A 122 15.02 44.75 -21.77
C ASP A 122 15.79 43.97 -20.70
N ALA A 123 16.80 44.58 -20.07
CA ALA A 123 17.49 44.00 -18.93
C ALA A 123 16.57 43.85 -17.70
N GLN A 124 15.70 44.83 -17.43
CA GLN A 124 14.70 44.75 -16.36
C GLN A 124 13.67 43.66 -16.62
N ILE A 125 13.22 43.48 -17.87
CA ILE A 125 12.32 42.40 -18.27
C ILE A 125 13.00 41.04 -18.05
N ALA A 126 14.23 40.87 -18.53
CA ALA A 126 14.98 39.62 -18.35
C ALA A 126 15.22 39.30 -16.86
N ALA A 127 15.55 40.31 -16.05
CA ALA A 127 15.69 40.16 -14.60
C ALA A 127 14.36 39.80 -13.92
N GLY A 128 13.26 40.46 -14.31
CA GLY A 128 11.92 40.18 -13.80
C GLY A 128 11.41 38.79 -14.15
N GLU A 129 11.73 38.29 -15.35
CA GLU A 129 11.43 36.91 -15.76
C GLU A 129 12.19 35.89 -14.91
N GLN A 130 13.48 36.15 -14.66
CA GLN A 130 14.28 35.31 -13.76
C GLN A 130 13.77 35.34 -12.32
N GLU A 131 13.34 36.50 -11.83
CA GLU A 131 12.76 36.65 -10.49
C GLU A 131 11.44 35.91 -10.37
N LEU A 132 10.55 36.03 -11.36
CA LEU A 132 9.28 35.31 -11.41
C LEU A 132 9.48 33.79 -11.42
N GLU A 133 10.43 33.31 -12.23
CA GLU A 133 10.80 31.89 -12.28
C GLU A 133 11.37 31.42 -10.92
N GLN A 134 12.21 32.22 -10.28
CA GLN A 134 12.72 31.91 -8.93
C GLN A 134 11.62 31.90 -7.86
N ALA A 135 10.62 32.78 -7.99
CA ALA A 135 9.48 32.86 -7.07
C ALA A 135 8.52 31.67 -7.24
N ARG A 136 8.34 31.18 -8.47
CA ARG A 136 7.50 30.00 -8.79
C ARG A 136 8.13 28.67 -8.42
N ARG A 137 9.47 28.59 -8.39
CA ARG A 137 10.15 27.34 -8.03
C ARG A 137 9.71 26.89 -6.63
N PRO A 138 9.18 25.66 -6.49
CA PRO A 138 8.79 25.13 -5.19
C PRO A 138 10.03 25.14 -4.31
N ARG A 139 10.04 26.04 -3.33
CA ARG A 139 11.15 26.18 -2.40
C ARG A 139 11.05 25.01 -1.42
N SER A 140 11.52 23.84 -1.84
CA SER A 140 11.69 22.63 -1.00
C SER A 140 12.67 22.83 0.16
N ARG A 141 13.15 24.06 0.36
CA ARG A 141 13.85 24.49 1.55
C ARG A 141 12.90 25.41 2.31
N MET A 142 12.24 24.83 3.29
CA MET A 142 11.74 25.55 4.47
C MET A 142 12.92 26.35 5.02
N ARG A 143 13.03 27.59 4.55
CA ARG A 143 13.94 28.58 5.11
C ARG A 143 13.30 28.89 6.45
N THR A 144 13.83 28.31 7.52
CA THR A 144 13.52 28.74 8.88
C THR A 144 14.05 30.17 9.01
N THR A 145 13.30 31.15 8.46
CA THR A 145 13.46 32.57 8.75
C THR A 145 12.83 32.82 10.11
N ALA A 146 13.46 32.25 11.13
CA ALA A 146 13.57 32.93 12.39
C ALA A 146 15.05 33.28 12.49
N TRP A 147 15.32 34.56 12.71
CA TRP A 147 16.48 35.18 13.38
C TRP A 147 16.87 36.43 12.59
N GLY A 148 16.64 37.56 13.25
CA GLY A 148 16.58 38.90 12.67
C GLY A 148 17.92 39.48 12.19
N PRO A 149 18.03 40.83 12.10
CA PRO A 149 19.07 41.52 11.34
C PRO A 149 20.52 41.35 11.84
N LEU A 150 20.76 40.64 12.95
CA LEU A 150 22.10 40.32 13.46
C LEU A 150 22.80 39.12 12.78
N GLY A 151 22.11 38.35 11.92
CA GLY A 151 22.72 37.18 11.26
C GLY A 151 23.75 37.48 10.15
N ARG A 152 24.10 38.74 9.92
CA ARG A 152 24.80 39.20 8.70
C ARG A 152 26.33 39.05 8.70
N HIS A 153 26.92 38.54 9.79
CA HIS A 153 28.40 38.48 9.93
C HIS A 153 28.97 37.07 10.12
N VAL A 154 28.23 36.02 9.76
CA VAL A 154 28.82 34.67 9.75
C VAL A 154 29.49 34.41 8.40
N ARG A 155 30.83 34.42 8.40
CA ARG A 155 31.69 34.10 7.25
C ARG A 155 31.17 32.85 6.50
N PRO A 156 31.12 32.85 5.15
CA PRO A 156 30.45 31.80 4.36
C PRO A 156 31.05 30.40 4.56
N HIS A 157 32.34 30.32 4.90
CA HIS A 157 33.04 29.06 5.19
C HIS A 157 32.76 28.48 6.58
N LEU A 158 32.39 29.31 7.57
CA LEU A 158 31.87 28.81 8.85
C LEU A 158 30.44 28.28 8.71
N ARG A 159 29.64 28.87 7.81
CA ARG A 159 28.25 28.48 7.57
C ARG A 159 28.12 27.12 6.87
N GLN A 160 29.00 26.80 5.91
CA GLN A 160 29.00 25.47 5.28
C GLN A 160 29.53 24.36 6.20
N ARG A 161 30.59 24.64 6.98
CA ARG A 161 31.13 23.68 7.96
C ARG A 161 30.16 23.43 9.12
N GLY A 162 29.45 24.45 9.58
CA GLY A 162 28.41 24.32 10.60
C GLY A 162 27.22 23.48 10.15
N VAL A 163 26.76 23.64 8.89
CA VAL A 163 25.67 22.81 8.34
C VAL A 163 26.09 21.35 8.20
N LEU A 164 27.33 21.09 7.76
CA LEU A 164 27.89 19.74 7.71
C LEU A 164 28.03 19.15 9.12
N ALA A 165 28.51 19.91 10.09
CA ALA A 165 28.63 19.48 11.48
C ALA A 165 27.27 19.14 12.11
N VAL A 166 26.25 19.96 11.89
CA VAL A 166 24.88 19.70 12.37
C VAL A 166 24.29 18.47 11.69
N ARG A 167 24.49 18.31 10.36
CA ARG A 167 24.03 17.10 9.65
C ARG A 167 24.71 15.85 10.18
N LEU A 168 26.02 15.87 10.38
CA LEU A 168 26.77 14.76 10.94
C LEU A 168 26.32 14.45 12.38
N LEU A 169 26.04 15.49 13.18
CA LEU A 169 25.53 15.31 14.55
C LEU A 169 24.13 14.69 14.56
N VAL A 170 23.23 15.10 13.66
CA VAL A 170 21.90 14.49 13.52
C VAL A 170 22.01 13.05 13.04
N ILE A 171 22.84 12.77 12.02
CA ILE A 171 23.07 11.40 11.53
C ILE A 171 23.64 10.52 12.65
N ALA A 172 24.63 11.02 13.39
CA ALA A 172 25.22 10.31 14.52
C ALA A 172 24.22 10.08 15.64
N LEU A 173 23.35 11.06 15.94
CA LEU A 173 22.27 10.90 16.93
C LEU A 173 21.25 9.86 16.49
N CYS A 174 20.80 9.89 15.24
CA CYS A 174 19.87 8.89 14.70
C CYS A 174 20.49 7.49 14.67
N ALA A 175 21.75 7.37 14.25
CA ALA A 175 22.49 6.11 14.29
C ALA A 175 22.65 5.62 15.74
N ALA A 176 22.99 6.51 16.68
CA ALA A 176 23.07 6.18 18.09
C ALA A 176 21.71 5.70 18.62
N LEU A 177 20.60 6.38 18.32
CA LEU A 177 19.26 5.95 18.72
C LEU A 177 18.86 4.60 18.11
N TYR A 178 19.34 4.27 16.91
CA TYR A 178 19.09 2.98 16.26
C TYR A 178 19.96 1.86 16.84
N VAL A 179 21.22 2.16 17.17
CA VAL A 179 22.18 1.21 17.71
C VAL A 179 22.02 1.04 19.23
N LEU A 180 21.52 2.05 19.95
CA LEU A 180 21.26 2.03 21.39
C LEU A 180 20.38 0.85 21.84
N PRO A 181 19.22 0.54 21.21
CA PRO A 181 18.45 -0.65 21.58
C PRO A 181 19.19 -1.96 21.28
N LEU A 182 20.11 -1.96 20.31
CA LEU A 182 20.95 -3.11 19.99
C LEU A 182 22.06 -3.31 21.03
N ILE A 183 22.72 -2.22 21.44
CA ILE A 183 23.70 -2.20 22.53
C ILE A 183 23.00 -2.58 23.83
N LEU A 184 21.86 -1.98 24.16
CA LEU A 184 21.06 -2.36 25.32
C LEU A 184 20.61 -3.83 25.26
N ARG A 185 20.39 -4.40 24.07
CA ARG A 185 20.15 -5.84 23.86
C ARG A 185 21.38 -6.69 24.14
N LEU A 186 22.56 -6.29 23.63
CA LEU A 186 23.82 -7.00 23.87
C LEU A 186 24.22 -6.95 25.34
N TRP A 187 24.07 -5.78 25.99
CA TRP A 187 24.42 -5.59 27.41
C TRP A 187 23.36 -6.15 28.37
N ARG A 188 22.08 -6.26 27.96
CA ARG A 188 21.07 -7.04 28.70
C ARG A 188 21.13 -8.54 28.40
N GLY A 189 22.04 -8.97 27.53
CA GLY A 189 22.23 -10.36 27.10
C GLY A 189 22.75 -11.30 28.18
N GLU A 190 23.18 -10.81 29.34
CA GLU A 190 23.78 -11.71 30.34
C GLU A 190 22.82 -12.26 31.43
N THR A 191 21.63 -11.70 31.73
CA THR A 191 20.91 -12.16 32.95
C THR A 191 19.37 -12.24 33.05
N SER A 192 18.50 -11.76 32.15
CA SER A 192 17.03 -11.96 32.40
C SER A 192 16.12 -12.25 31.23
N HIS A 193 16.24 -11.54 30.10
CA HIS A 193 15.29 -11.72 29.01
C HIS A 193 15.59 -12.94 28.12
N ASP A 194 16.86 -13.32 27.99
CA ASP A 194 17.24 -14.46 27.15
C ASP A 194 16.85 -15.79 27.79
N ARG A 195 16.80 -15.88 29.13
CA ARG A 195 16.22 -17.04 29.82
C ARG A 195 14.74 -17.20 29.51
N HIS A 196 13.98 -16.12 29.34
CA HIS A 196 12.57 -16.21 29.00
C HIS A 196 12.33 -16.51 27.51
N ALA A 197 13.20 -16.04 26.61
CA ALA A 197 13.12 -16.39 25.19
C ALA A 197 13.58 -17.84 24.94
N ALA A 198 14.68 -18.28 25.54
CA ALA A 198 15.14 -19.66 25.51
C ALA A 198 14.15 -20.61 26.21
N ALA A 199 13.61 -20.25 27.37
CA ALA A 199 12.58 -21.06 28.04
C ALA A 199 11.27 -21.12 27.26
N ARG A 200 10.90 -20.09 26.48
CA ARG A 200 9.75 -20.17 25.57
C ARG A 200 10.03 -21.07 24.39
N ALA A 201 11.22 -20.97 23.77
CA ALA A 201 11.59 -21.86 22.67
C ALA A 201 11.71 -23.34 23.11
N GLU A 202 12.12 -23.61 24.34
CA GLU A 202 12.12 -24.97 24.91
C GLU A 202 10.71 -25.46 25.24
N ARG A 203 9.83 -24.60 25.77
CA ARG A 203 8.42 -24.93 26.01
C ARG A 203 7.68 -25.22 24.70
N ASP A 204 7.85 -24.38 23.69
CA ASP A 204 7.21 -24.58 22.39
C ASP A 204 7.68 -25.90 21.74
N ARG A 205 8.96 -26.27 21.92
CA ARG A 205 9.48 -27.57 21.46
C ARG A 205 8.89 -28.74 22.25
N ALA A 206 8.73 -28.61 23.56
CA ALA A 206 8.12 -29.65 24.40
C ALA A 206 6.62 -29.81 24.09
N GLU A 207 5.90 -28.71 23.83
CA GLU A 207 4.50 -28.71 23.44
C GLU A 207 4.30 -29.37 22.06
N LEU A 208 5.14 -29.05 21.07
CA LEU A 208 5.12 -29.73 19.77
C LEU A 208 5.43 -31.23 19.88
N GLN A 209 6.34 -31.64 20.78
CA GLN A 209 6.62 -33.05 21.05
C GLN A 209 5.44 -33.76 21.73
N ALA A 210 4.75 -33.09 22.65
CA ALA A 210 3.54 -33.63 23.28
C ALA A 210 2.40 -33.78 22.26
N ASP A 211 2.18 -32.77 21.41
CA ASP A 211 1.13 -32.80 20.38
C ASP A 211 1.39 -33.86 19.31
N THR A 212 2.65 -34.04 18.91
CA THR A 212 3.03 -35.13 17.99
C THR A 212 2.86 -36.51 18.65
N ALA A 213 3.18 -36.67 19.93
CA ALA A 213 2.92 -37.91 20.67
C ALA A 213 1.41 -38.21 20.80
N ILE A 214 0.58 -37.19 21.05
CA ILE A 214 -0.88 -37.33 21.10
C ILE A 214 -1.45 -37.72 19.73
N ALA A 215 -0.94 -37.13 18.65
CA ALA A 215 -1.35 -37.48 17.29
C ALA A 215 -1.01 -38.94 16.94
N VAL A 216 0.20 -39.39 17.29
CA VAL A 216 0.63 -40.79 17.11
C VAL A 216 -0.25 -41.73 17.93
N LYS A 217 -0.50 -41.44 19.22
CA LYS A 217 -1.37 -42.26 20.06
C LYS A 217 -2.81 -42.32 19.56
N ARG A 218 -3.34 -41.23 19.01
CA ARG A 218 -4.67 -41.23 18.37
C ARG A 218 -4.71 -42.08 17.10
N ALA A 219 -3.63 -42.11 16.32
CA ALA A 219 -3.52 -42.99 15.16
C ALA A 219 -3.45 -44.46 15.59
N GLU A 220 -2.65 -44.79 16.61
CA GLU A 220 -2.57 -46.15 17.17
C GLU A 220 -3.92 -46.63 17.71
N VAL A 221 -4.66 -45.78 18.44
CA VAL A 221 -5.98 -46.14 18.97
C VAL A 221 -6.99 -46.37 17.84
N ARG A 222 -6.94 -45.59 16.76
CA ARG A 222 -7.79 -45.82 15.58
C ARG A 222 -7.47 -47.15 14.92
N GLN A 223 -6.18 -47.47 14.77
CA GLN A 223 -5.75 -48.75 14.22
C GLN A 223 -6.20 -49.93 15.11
N ALA A 224 -6.04 -49.84 16.43
CA ALA A 224 -6.49 -50.86 17.37
C ALA A 224 -8.02 -51.02 17.42
N ALA A 225 -8.76 -49.93 17.21
CA ALA A 225 -10.22 -49.97 17.12
C ALA A 225 -10.69 -50.65 15.83
N GLU A 226 -9.98 -50.44 14.72
CA GLU A 226 -10.26 -51.11 13.45
C GLU A 226 -9.98 -52.62 13.54
N THR A 227 -8.89 -53.04 14.18
CA THR A 227 -8.60 -54.47 14.38
C THR A 227 -9.64 -55.13 15.28
N MET A 228 -10.01 -54.52 16.40
CA MET A 228 -11.06 -55.07 17.27
C MET A 228 -12.43 -55.15 16.58
N ARG A 229 -12.76 -54.20 15.70
CA ARG A 229 -13.98 -54.28 14.88
C ARG A 229 -13.93 -55.42 13.88
N ALA A 230 -12.78 -55.65 13.23
CA ALA A 230 -12.61 -56.77 12.32
C ALA A 230 -12.76 -58.12 13.06
N ASP A 231 -12.21 -58.24 14.27
CA ASP A 231 -12.34 -59.44 15.09
C ASP A 231 -13.79 -59.70 15.53
N GLN A 232 -14.51 -58.64 15.92
CA GLN A 232 -15.94 -58.75 16.26
C GLN A 232 -16.79 -59.17 15.06
N GLN A 233 -16.49 -58.66 13.86
CA GLN A 233 -17.17 -59.08 12.63
C GLN A 233 -16.89 -60.54 12.28
N LEU A 234 -15.66 -61.01 12.48
CA LEU A 234 -15.33 -62.42 12.29
C LEU A 234 -16.03 -63.33 13.31
N ALA A 235 -16.09 -62.91 14.58
CA ALA A 235 -16.80 -63.67 15.62
C ALA A 235 -18.31 -63.75 15.36
N SER A 236 -18.94 -62.65 14.96
CA SER A 236 -20.37 -62.63 14.64
C SER A 236 -20.68 -63.47 13.39
N ALA A 237 -19.82 -63.41 12.36
CA ALA A 237 -19.95 -64.25 11.16
C ALA A 237 -19.84 -65.75 11.49
N ARG A 238 -18.94 -66.14 12.40
CA ARG A 238 -18.81 -67.53 12.86
C ARG A 238 -20.05 -68.02 13.59
N LEU A 239 -20.58 -67.23 14.52
CA LEU A 239 -21.81 -67.58 15.25
C LEU A 239 -23.02 -67.69 14.30
N ALA A 240 -23.12 -66.78 13.32
CA ALA A 240 -24.19 -66.85 12.31
C ALA A 240 -24.06 -68.10 11.42
N ALA A 241 -22.84 -68.47 11.03
CA ALA A 241 -22.59 -69.70 10.27
C ALA A 241 -22.95 -70.95 11.09
N GLU A 242 -22.55 -71.02 12.36
CA GLU A 242 -22.90 -72.14 13.25
C GLU A 242 -24.43 -72.27 13.40
N ALA A 243 -25.13 -71.17 13.67
CA ALA A 243 -26.59 -71.17 13.77
C ALA A 243 -27.27 -71.65 12.48
N GLN A 244 -26.78 -71.23 11.31
CA GLN A 244 -27.33 -71.67 10.02
C GLN A 244 -27.12 -73.18 9.81
N THR A 245 -25.97 -73.72 10.19
CA THR A 245 -25.73 -75.18 10.08
C THR A 245 -26.67 -76.00 10.97
N GLU A 246 -27.06 -75.48 12.14
CA GLU A 246 -28.03 -76.15 12.99
C GLU A 246 -29.44 -76.11 12.41
N ILE A 247 -29.84 -74.97 11.82
CA ILE A 247 -31.12 -74.83 11.11
C ILE A 247 -31.17 -75.80 9.92
N ASP A 248 -30.10 -75.87 9.11
CA ASP A 248 -30.04 -76.75 7.95
C ASP A 248 -30.13 -78.22 8.36
N ARG A 249 -29.46 -78.63 9.45
CA ARG A 249 -29.62 -79.99 10.02
C ARG A 249 -31.04 -80.26 10.50
N ALA A 250 -31.68 -79.28 11.13
CA ALA A 250 -33.07 -79.41 11.58
C ALA A 250 -34.04 -79.52 10.39
N GLN A 251 -33.81 -78.74 9.33
CA GLN A 251 -34.58 -78.81 8.08
C GLN A 251 -34.37 -80.14 7.36
N GLN A 252 -33.13 -80.64 7.27
CA GLN A 252 -32.85 -81.96 6.71
C GLN A 252 -33.55 -83.07 7.51
N ARG A 253 -33.56 -83.00 8.84
CA ARG A 253 -34.32 -83.94 9.67
C ARG A 253 -35.82 -83.87 9.40
N ARG A 254 -36.38 -82.68 9.21
CA ARG A 254 -37.79 -82.50 8.83
C ARG A 254 -38.08 -83.09 7.45
N GLN A 255 -37.26 -82.79 6.44
CA GLN A 255 -37.40 -83.33 5.09
C GLN A 255 -37.28 -84.86 5.06
N VAL A 256 -36.35 -85.43 5.83
CA VAL A 256 -36.19 -86.90 5.94
C VAL A 256 -37.40 -87.52 6.65
N ALA A 257 -37.91 -86.89 7.71
CA ALA A 257 -39.13 -87.37 8.39
C ALA A 257 -40.35 -87.31 7.48
N GLU A 258 -40.53 -86.22 6.71
CA GLU A 258 -41.60 -86.09 5.71
C GLU A 258 -41.48 -87.15 4.60
N ALA A 259 -40.27 -87.43 4.12
CA ALA A 259 -40.03 -88.49 3.14
C ALA A 259 -40.32 -89.90 3.71
N LEU A 260 -39.97 -90.15 4.98
CA LEU A 260 -40.27 -91.41 5.68
C LEU A 260 -41.77 -91.57 5.97
N GLU A 261 -42.49 -90.52 6.34
CA GLU A 261 -43.95 -90.55 6.50
C GLU A 261 -44.67 -90.77 5.16
N GLY A 262 -44.13 -90.20 4.08
CA GLY A 262 -44.55 -90.51 2.70
C GLY A 262 -44.45 -92.01 2.41
N HIS A 263 -43.33 -92.64 2.75
CA HIS A 263 -43.14 -94.09 2.59
C HIS A 263 -43.94 -94.94 3.58
N ALA A 264 -44.19 -94.47 4.81
CA ALA A 264 -44.95 -95.21 5.82
C ALA A 264 -46.47 -95.23 5.56
N ARG A 265 -47.01 -94.30 4.76
CA ARG A 265 -48.39 -94.38 4.25
C ARG A 265 -48.57 -95.50 3.22
N GLU A 266 -47.50 -96.05 2.64
CA GLU A 266 -47.54 -97.06 1.58
C GLU A 266 -47.70 -98.51 2.10
N TYR A 267 -47.54 -98.80 3.41
CA TYR A 267 -47.60 -100.21 3.92
C TYR A 267 -48.56 -100.43 5.12
N PRO A 268 -49.51 -101.41 5.07
CA PRO A 268 -50.52 -101.61 6.11
C PRO A 268 -50.05 -102.45 7.31
N ARG A 269 -50.72 -102.19 8.44
CA ARG A 269 -50.38 -102.56 9.82
C ARG A 269 -51.13 -103.82 10.27
N SER A 270 -50.43 -104.79 10.87
CA SER A 270 -51.05 -105.83 11.72
C SER A 270 -50.27 -106.06 13.03
N ARG A 271 -50.99 -105.85 14.15
CA ARG A 271 -50.68 -106.04 15.59
C ARG A 271 -51.01 -107.50 16.04
N PRO A 272 -50.99 -107.91 17.34
CA PRO A 272 -50.11 -107.64 18.51
C PRO A 272 -49.87 -108.90 19.43
N LYS A 273 -48.98 -108.85 20.46
CA LYS A 273 -49.24 -109.36 21.86
C LYS A 273 -48.13 -109.00 22.90
N PRO A 274 -48.44 -108.79 24.21
CA PRO A 274 -47.52 -108.38 25.31
C PRO A 274 -47.40 -109.47 26.44
N PRO A 275 -47.02 -109.20 27.73
CA PRO A 275 -45.91 -108.47 28.39
C PRO A 275 -45.17 -109.30 29.50
N VAL A 276 -44.05 -108.83 30.09
CA VAL A 276 -43.70 -109.10 31.52
C VAL A 276 -42.69 -108.11 32.17
N SER A 277 -42.96 -107.84 33.46
CA SER A 277 -42.33 -107.12 34.61
C SER A 277 -40.84 -107.44 34.96
N ARG A 278 -40.05 -106.77 35.85
CA ARG A 278 -40.16 -105.74 36.95
C ARG A 278 -38.73 -105.38 37.50
N LEU A 279 -38.66 -104.37 38.40
CA LEU A 279 -37.68 -104.11 39.52
C LEU A 279 -36.35 -103.40 39.18
N SER A 280 -35.74 -102.47 39.95
CA SER A 280 -35.99 -101.83 41.27
C SER A 280 -34.95 -100.67 41.49
N ALA A 281 -35.34 -99.59 42.21
CA ALA A 281 -34.64 -98.84 43.29
C ALA A 281 -33.14 -98.39 43.16
N ARG A 282 -32.61 -97.32 43.79
CA ARG A 282 -33.09 -96.30 44.76
C ARG A 282 -32.03 -95.17 44.86
N THR A 283 -32.53 -94.02 45.28
CA THR A 283 -31.94 -92.75 45.78
C THR A 283 -31.09 -92.80 47.06
N CYS A 284 -30.23 -91.78 47.28
CA CYS A 284 -30.10 -90.86 48.46
C CYS A 284 -28.76 -90.08 48.35
N ARG A 285 -28.56 -88.74 48.51
CA ARG A 285 -29.05 -87.60 49.33
C ARG A 285 -28.26 -87.37 50.66
N ARG A 286 -27.87 -86.08 50.85
CA ARG A 286 -27.62 -85.24 52.07
C ARG A 286 -26.17 -84.94 52.49
N GLU A 287 -25.74 -83.64 52.46
CA GLU A 287 -25.60 -82.63 53.56
C GLU A 287 -24.16 -82.65 54.16
N SER A 288 -23.47 -81.63 54.70
CA SER A 288 -23.76 -80.29 55.23
C SER A 288 -22.42 -79.53 55.55
N SER A 289 -22.49 -78.19 55.67
CA SER A 289 -21.78 -77.29 56.62
C SER A 289 -20.30 -76.82 56.46
N ALA A 290 -20.19 -75.50 56.22
CA ALA A 290 -19.40 -74.43 56.87
C ALA A 290 -18.03 -74.66 57.57
N ALA A 291 -17.06 -73.78 57.28
CA ALA A 291 -16.47 -72.78 58.22
C ALA A 291 -15.23 -72.06 57.62
N THR A 292 -15.09 -70.76 57.90
CA THR A 292 -13.93 -69.89 57.59
C THR A 292 -13.04 -69.76 58.84
N PRO A 293 -11.71 -69.54 58.70
CA PRO A 293 -11.10 -68.29 59.21
C PRO A 293 -10.01 -67.75 58.25
N SER A 294 -9.93 -66.44 57.99
CA SER A 294 -9.15 -65.42 58.72
C SER A 294 -7.66 -65.75 58.93
N ASN A 295 -6.77 -65.14 58.15
CA ASN A 295 -5.51 -64.63 58.70
C ASN A 295 -4.99 -63.40 57.93
N ARG A 296 -4.36 -62.53 58.71
CA ARG A 296 -3.83 -61.20 58.41
C ARG A 296 -2.30 -61.28 58.31
N ASP A 297 -1.74 -60.13 57.96
CA ASP A 297 -0.38 -59.66 58.23
C ASP A 297 0.69 -59.93 57.16
N THR A 298 1.07 -58.86 56.43
CA THR A 298 2.26 -57.99 56.62
C THR A 298 3.45 -58.56 55.82
N SER A 299 4.37 -57.84 55.22
CA SER A 299 4.80 -56.45 55.22
C SER A 299 6.01 -56.38 54.27
N VAL A 300 6.36 -55.17 53.78
CA VAL A 300 7.76 -54.73 53.55
C VAL A 300 8.45 -55.37 52.31
N GLU A 301 9.06 -54.65 51.36
CA GLU A 301 10.25 -53.82 51.51
C GLU A 301 10.67 -53.19 50.14
N ARG A 302 11.19 -51.95 50.17
CA ARG A 302 12.29 -51.35 49.36
C ARG A 302 12.21 -51.42 47.80
N ARG A 303 12.59 -50.41 47.03
CA ARG A 303 13.28 -49.12 47.25
C ARG A 303 13.08 -48.27 45.99
#